data_AF-A0A354XHF9-F1
#
_entry.id   AF-A0A354XHF9-F1
#
_cell.length_a   1.000
_cell.length_b   1.000
_cell.length_c   1.000
_cell.angle_alpha   90.00
_cell.angle_beta   90.00
_cell.angle_gamma   90.00
#
_symmetry.space_group_name_H-M   'P 1'
#
loop_
_entity.id
_entity.type
_entity.pdbx_description
1 polymer ?
#
loop_
_entity_poly.entity_id
_entity_poly.type
_entity_poly.pdbx_seq_one_letter_code
_entity_poly.pdbx_strand_id
1 'polypeptide(L)'
;ARKLASDLPVEVEVETFEELDQALAAGADIVMLDNFAIEDLHVAVEINGGRATLEASGNVDDTTLRAIADTGVDCISSGALTKDVKSIDLSMRITQTFNVLVG
;
A
#
# COMPACT_ATOMS: atom_id res chain seq x y z
N ALA A 1 14.07 -17.73 4.63
CA ALA A 1 13.36 -17.48 3.36
C ALA A 1 14.19 -17.90 2.14
N ARG A 2 15.29 -17.19 1.81
CA ARG A 2 16.05 -17.38 0.55
C ARG A 2 16.52 -18.80 0.22
N LYS A 3 16.82 -19.65 1.23
CA LYS A 3 17.20 -21.06 1.01
C LYS A 3 16.04 -21.93 0.47
N LEU A 4 14.80 -21.55 0.75
CA LEU A 4 13.60 -22.31 0.36
C LEU A 4 13.01 -21.81 -0.97
N ALA A 5 13.08 -20.51 -1.21
CA ALA A 5 12.65 -19.88 -2.46
C ALA A 5 13.54 -18.66 -2.72
N SER A 6 14.53 -18.80 -3.60
CA SER A 6 15.51 -17.75 -3.91
C SER A 6 14.94 -16.63 -4.78
N ASP A 7 13.94 -16.96 -5.60
CA ASP A 7 13.46 -16.09 -6.66
C ASP A 7 12.29 -15.20 -6.22
N LEU A 8 11.81 -15.39 -4.99
CA LEU A 8 10.74 -14.60 -4.40
C LEU A 8 11.32 -13.40 -3.63
N PRO A 9 10.66 -12.22 -3.72
CA PRO A 9 11.02 -11.10 -2.88
C PRO A 9 10.74 -11.43 -1.40
N VAL A 10 11.56 -10.87 -0.52
CA VAL A 10 11.41 -10.97 0.93
C VAL A 10 11.09 -9.58 1.47
N GLU A 11 9.91 -9.48 2.05
CA GLU A 11 9.43 -8.31 2.77
C GLU A 11 9.56 -8.54 4.27
N VAL A 12 9.92 -7.48 5.01
CA VAL A 12 10.02 -7.48 6.48
C VAL A 12 9.25 -6.28 7.01
N GLU A 13 8.30 -6.53 7.90
CA GLU A 13 7.57 -5.51 8.64
C GLU A 13 8.35 -5.09 9.88
N VAL A 14 8.40 -3.79 10.15
CA VAL A 14 9.14 -3.18 11.27
C VAL A 14 8.31 -2.10 11.93
N GLU A 15 8.43 -1.98 13.25
CA GLU A 15 7.76 -0.97 14.07
C GLU A 15 8.76 0.07 14.62
N THR A 16 10.07 -0.16 14.47
CA THR A 16 11.11 0.71 15.03
C THR A 16 12.31 0.92 14.08
N PHE A 17 13.08 1.99 14.31
CA PHE A 17 14.32 2.23 13.56
C PHE A 17 15.39 1.15 13.78
N GLU A 18 15.43 0.52 14.95
CA GLU A 18 16.36 -0.58 15.22
C GLU A 18 16.03 -1.79 14.34
N GLU A 19 14.76 -2.13 14.21
CA GLU A 19 14.29 -3.21 13.34
C GLU A 19 14.48 -2.86 11.86
N LEU A 20 14.26 -1.60 11.46
CA LEU A 20 14.58 -1.11 10.13
C LEU A 20 16.06 -1.36 9.79
N ASP A 21 16.97 -0.96 10.67
CA ASP A 21 18.40 -1.19 10.48
C ASP A 21 18.75 -2.68 10.38
N GLN A 22 18.12 -3.53 11.20
CA GLN A 22 18.30 -4.98 11.14
C GLN A 22 17.79 -5.56 9.81
N ALA A 23 16.61 -5.14 9.34
CA ALA A 23 16.02 -5.60 8.09
C ALA A 23 16.88 -5.20 6.87
N LEU A 24 17.36 -3.96 6.86
CA LEU A 24 18.27 -3.46 5.82
C LEU A 24 19.62 -4.18 5.86
N ALA A 25 20.19 -4.41 7.04
CA ALA A 25 21.43 -5.17 7.19
C ALA A 25 21.29 -6.64 6.76
N ALA A 26 20.09 -7.23 6.94
CA ALA A 26 19.77 -8.58 6.49
C ALA A 26 19.52 -8.69 4.98
N GLY A 27 19.42 -7.57 4.26
CA GLY A 27 19.18 -7.55 2.81
C GLY A 27 17.72 -7.90 2.44
N ALA A 28 16.75 -7.37 3.19
CA ALA A 28 15.35 -7.39 2.77
C ALA A 28 15.18 -6.65 1.43
N ASP A 29 14.29 -7.16 0.57
CA ASP A 29 13.98 -6.48 -0.71
C ASP A 29 13.00 -5.32 -0.48
N ILE A 30 12.06 -5.52 0.44
CA ILE A 30 11.03 -4.56 0.83
C ILE A 30 11.03 -4.47 2.37
N VAL A 31 10.90 -3.25 2.88
CA VAL A 31 10.66 -3.02 4.31
C VAL A 31 9.35 -2.26 4.48
N MET A 32 8.40 -2.88 5.20
CA MET A 32 7.13 -2.27 5.56
C MET A 32 7.29 -1.55 6.90
N LEU A 33 7.05 -0.24 6.91
CA LEU A 33 7.07 0.63 8.07
C LEU A 33 5.65 0.67 8.67
N ASP A 34 5.40 -0.11 9.72
CA ASP A 34 4.06 -0.19 10.33
C ASP A 34 3.84 0.96 11.32
N ASN A 35 2.82 1.77 11.06
CA ASN A 35 2.35 2.85 11.93
C ASN A 35 3.41 3.91 12.32
N PHE A 36 4.42 4.12 11.48
CA PHE A 36 5.37 5.22 11.65
C PHE A 36 4.67 6.58 11.54
N ALA A 37 5.12 7.56 12.34
CA ALA A 37 4.69 8.95 12.16
C ALA A 37 5.27 9.54 10.86
N ILE A 38 4.66 10.60 10.32
CA ILE A 38 5.11 11.26 9.07
C ILE A 38 6.57 11.70 9.17
N GLU A 39 6.95 12.27 10.31
CA GLU A 39 8.32 12.71 10.58
C GLU A 39 9.29 11.52 10.59
N ASP A 40 8.87 10.40 11.16
CA ASP A 40 9.68 9.19 11.23
C ASP A 40 9.83 8.51 9.86
N LEU A 41 8.82 8.61 8.99
CA LEU A 41 8.90 8.12 7.61
C LEU A 41 9.97 8.86 6.80
N HIS A 42 10.09 10.19 6.96
CA HIS A 42 11.17 10.95 6.33
C HIS A 42 12.55 10.46 6.80
N VAL A 43 12.71 10.23 8.10
CA VAL A 43 13.95 9.69 8.67
C VAL A 43 14.22 8.27 8.15
N ALA A 44 13.20 7.43 8.05
CA ALA A 44 13.32 6.07 7.52
C ALA A 44 13.76 6.07 6.05
N VAL A 45 13.27 7.00 5.22
CA VAL A 45 13.70 7.19 3.83
C VAL A 45 15.19 7.59 3.78
N GLU A 46 15.62 8.51 4.64
CA GLU A 46 17.02 8.91 4.75
C GLU A 46 17.93 7.74 5.20
N ILE A 47 17.51 6.99 6.22
CA ILE A 47 18.22 5.80 6.71
C ILE A 47 18.31 4.75 5.59
N ASN A 48 17.21 4.47 4.90
CA ASN A 48 17.16 3.46 3.84
C ASN A 48 18.18 3.79 2.74
N GLY A 49 18.21 5.03 2.25
CA GLY A 49 19.16 5.46 1.22
C GLY A 49 19.09 4.63 -0.06
N GLY A 50 17.91 4.07 -0.37
CA GLY A 50 17.67 3.21 -1.54
C GLY A 50 18.17 1.78 -1.42
N ARG A 51 18.42 1.27 -0.20
CA ARG A 51 18.86 -0.11 0.04
C ARG A 51 17.75 -1.15 -0.16
N ALA A 52 16.51 -0.77 0.14
CA ALA A 52 15.31 -1.56 -0.06
C ALA A 52 14.15 -0.68 -0.57
N THR A 53 13.10 -1.29 -1.10
CA THR A 53 11.82 -0.60 -1.33
C THR A 53 11.18 -0.32 0.02
N LEU A 54 10.73 0.91 0.27
CA LEU A 54 9.97 1.25 1.47
C LEU A 54 8.48 1.28 1.20
N GLU A 55 7.74 0.55 2.04
CA GLU A 55 6.29 0.58 2.08
C GLU A 55 5.82 1.20 3.39
N ALA A 56 4.96 2.21 3.34
CA ALA A 56 4.26 2.71 4.54
C ALA A 56 2.93 1.96 4.71
N SER A 57 2.67 1.48 5.92
CA SER A 57 1.42 0.79 6.29
C SER A 57 0.88 1.33 7.61
N GLY A 58 -0.43 1.13 7.83
CA GLY A 58 -1.11 1.55 9.05
C GLY A 58 -1.66 2.98 8.99
N ASN A 59 -2.87 3.17 9.55
CA ASN A 59 -3.56 4.47 9.66
C ASN A 59 -3.62 5.33 8.37
N VAL A 60 -3.68 4.68 7.21
CA VAL A 60 -3.80 5.36 5.90
C VAL A 60 -5.26 5.70 5.59
N ASP A 61 -5.55 6.99 5.42
CA ASP A 61 -6.83 7.53 4.96
C ASP A 61 -6.65 8.71 3.99
N ASP A 62 -7.76 9.28 3.49
CA ASP A 62 -7.75 10.39 2.52
C ASP A 62 -7.00 11.64 3.02
N THR A 63 -6.89 11.82 4.34
CA THR A 63 -6.22 12.97 4.96
C THR A 63 -4.73 12.74 5.16
N THR A 64 -4.31 11.50 5.43
CA THR A 64 -2.91 11.14 5.67
C THR A 64 -2.17 10.74 4.38
N LEU A 65 -2.87 10.21 3.38
CA LEU A 65 -2.30 9.62 2.17
C LEU A 65 -1.31 10.55 1.45
N ARG A 66 -1.66 11.83 1.28
CA ARG A 66 -0.78 12.80 0.61
C ARG A 66 0.49 13.06 1.41
N ALA A 67 0.36 13.26 2.73
CA ALA A 67 1.50 13.51 3.59
C ALA A 67 2.46 12.32 3.59
N ILE A 68 1.93 11.09 3.64
CA ILE A 68 2.73 9.86 3.54
C ILE A 68 3.45 9.80 2.18
N ALA A 69 2.75 10.04 1.07
CA ALA A 69 3.36 10.01 -0.26
C ALA A 69 4.48 11.05 -0.43
N ASP A 70 4.30 12.24 0.15
CA ASP A 70 5.29 13.32 0.10
C ASP A 70 6.55 13.01 0.94
N THR A 71 6.55 11.94 1.77
CA THR A 71 7.74 11.51 2.53
C THR A 71 8.84 10.89 1.69
N GLY A 72 8.49 10.34 0.52
CA GLY A 72 9.43 9.66 -0.38
C GLY A 72 9.48 8.14 -0.23
N VAL A 73 8.53 7.53 0.50
CA VAL A 73 8.31 6.08 0.44
C VAL A 73 7.88 5.65 -0.97
N ASP A 74 8.23 4.42 -1.37
CA ASP A 74 7.96 3.90 -2.71
C ASP A 74 6.51 3.43 -2.87
N CYS A 75 5.95 2.86 -1.80
CA CYS A 75 4.61 2.27 -1.77
C CYS A 75 3.85 2.65 -0.50
N ILE A 76 2.52 2.64 -0.60
CA ILE A 76 1.60 2.81 0.54
C ILE A 76 0.54 1.74 0.45
N SER A 77 0.38 0.93 1.49
CA SER A 77 -0.71 -0.03 1.60
C SER A 77 -1.83 0.51 2.49
N SER A 78 -3.08 0.28 2.07
CA SER A 78 -4.26 0.67 2.83
C SER A 78 -5.31 -0.43 2.81
N GLY A 79 -5.56 -1.02 3.98
CA GLY A 79 -6.65 -1.96 4.16
C GLY A 79 -8.04 -1.33 3.98
N ALA A 80 -8.18 0.00 4.07
CA ALA A 80 -9.46 0.70 3.89
C ALA A 80 -10.08 0.43 2.50
N LEU A 81 -9.22 0.26 1.49
CA LEU A 81 -9.64 0.00 0.11
C LEU A 81 -10.41 -1.33 -0.07
N THR A 82 -10.23 -2.28 0.85
CA THR A 82 -10.87 -3.61 0.76
C THR A 82 -11.82 -3.91 1.90
N LYS A 83 -11.62 -3.34 3.10
CA LYS A 83 -12.47 -3.59 4.28
C LYS A 83 -13.65 -2.63 4.39
N ASP A 84 -13.51 -1.39 3.92
CA ASP A 84 -14.49 -0.30 4.09
C ASP A 84 -15.02 0.20 2.74
N VAL A 85 -15.46 -0.72 1.87
CA VAL A 85 -15.89 -0.39 0.51
C VAL A 85 -17.28 0.23 0.49
N LYS A 86 -17.37 1.47 0.01
CA LYS A 86 -18.64 2.09 -0.39
C LYS A 86 -19.04 1.59 -1.78
N SER A 87 -20.12 0.84 -1.87
CA SER A 87 -20.62 0.32 -3.15
C SER A 87 -21.04 1.45 -4.09
N ILE A 88 -20.76 1.27 -5.39
CA ILE A 88 -21.29 2.12 -6.45
C ILE A 88 -22.76 1.76 -6.63
N ASP A 89 -23.65 2.76 -6.63
CA ASP A 89 -25.06 2.55 -6.91
C ASP A 89 -25.27 2.34 -8.41
N LEU A 90 -25.69 1.13 -8.79
CA LEU A 90 -25.90 0.73 -10.17
C LEU A 90 -27.37 0.40 -10.40
N SER A 91 -27.97 0.96 -11.45
CA SER A 91 -29.34 0.63 -11.87
C SER A 91 -29.37 0.20 -13.33
N MET A 92 -30.15 -0.84 -13.63
CA MET A 92 -30.37 -1.34 -14.98
C MET A 92 -31.80 -1.01 -15.40
N ARG A 93 -31.96 -0.24 -16.48
CA ARG A 93 -33.27 0.04 -17.09
C ARG A 93 -33.42 -0.79 -18.35
N ILE A 94 -34.41 -1.69 -18.35
CA ILE A 94 -34.75 -2.49 -19.52
C ILE A 94 -35.86 -1.77 -20.29
N THR A 95 -35.65 -1.53 -21.58
CA THR A 95 -36.67 -0.97 -22.49
C THR A 95 -37.07 -2.02 -23.52
N GLN A 96 -38.38 -2.27 -23.65
CA GLN A 96 -38.95 -3.08 -24.73
C GLN A 96 -39.52 -2.12 -25.80
N THR A 97 -39.09 -2.30 -27.05
CA THR A 97 -39.68 -1.58 -28.19
C THR A 97 -40.62 -2.54 -28.92
N PHE A 98 -41.92 -2.29 -28.87
CA PHE A 98 -42.90 -3.01 -29.69
C PHE A 98 -43.14 -2.20 -30.98
N ASN A 99 -42.71 -2.73 -32.13
CA ASN A 99 -43.17 -2.24 -33.42
C ASN A 99 -44.52 -2.88 -33.71
N VAL A 100 -45.59 -2.10 -33.63
CA VAL A 100 -46.90 -2.52 -34.13
C VAL A 100 -46.87 -2.33 -35.64
N LEU A 101 -46.92 -3.43 -36.40
CA LEU A 101 -47.17 -3.37 -37.84
C LEU A 101 -48.62 -2.93 -38.02
N VAL A 102 -48.82 -1.69 -38.46
CA VAL A 102 -50.13 -1.19 -38.89
C VAL A 102 -50.41 -1.81 -40.27
N GLY A 103 -51.43 -2.66 -40.34
CA GLY A 103 -51.99 -3.20 -41.59
C GLY A 103 -53.10 -2.32 -42.12
#